data_AF-A0A924BSE5-F1
#
_entry.id   AF-A0A924BSE5-F1
#
_cell.length_a   1.000
_cell.length_b   1.000
_cell.length_c   1.000
_cell.angle_alpha   90.00
_cell.angle_beta   90.00
_cell.angle_gamma   90.00
#
_symmetry.space_group_name_H-M   'P 1'
#
loop_
_entity.id
_entity.type
_entity.pdbx_description
1 polymer ?
#
loop_
_entity_poly.entity_id
_entity_poly.type
_entity_poly.pdbx_seq_one_letter_code
_entity_poly.pdbx_strand_id
1 'polypeptide(L)'
;MKELESIIENSFVLSGRIFTLFCQLAKENNSDMASKIMKSNMPIRKYIDYAAAAATKSEYSEHVAKALQNAITLRYWLKCIQMKNIVCPACEECVETLNHLINQLISCGMRQDVTKVLLQPQLN
;
A
#
# COMPACT_ATOMS: atom_id res chain seq x y z
N MET A 1 -12.40 10.45 12.45
CA MET A 1 -11.09 10.71 13.08
C MET A 1 -10.37 9.42 13.44
N LYS A 2 -10.89 8.57 14.35
CA LYS A 2 -10.23 7.30 14.75
C LYS A 2 -9.83 6.35 13.61
N GLU A 3 -10.66 6.22 12.57
CA GLU A 3 -10.34 5.35 11.41
C GLU A 3 -9.12 5.84 10.61
N LEU A 4 -8.99 7.16 10.42
CA LEU A 4 -7.87 7.74 9.68
C LEU A 4 -6.55 7.68 10.47
N GLU A 5 -6.62 7.92 11.79
CA GLU A 5 -5.48 7.74 12.70
C GLU A 5 -4.96 6.30 12.65
N SER A 6 -5.86 5.32 12.68
CA SER A 6 -5.50 3.90 12.54
C SER A 6 -4.86 3.58 11.19
N ILE A 7 -5.37 4.15 10.09
CA ILE A 7 -4.77 4.00 8.75
C ILE A 7 -3.36 4.58 8.71
N ILE A 8 -3.16 5.75 9.30
CA ILE A 8 -1.85 6.42 9.40
C ILE A 8 -0.88 5.54 10.20
N GLU A 9 -1.29 5.02 11.36
CA GLU A 9 -0.47 4.13 12.17
C GLU A 9 -0.10 2.84 11.41
N ASN A 10 -1.09 2.16 10.81
CA ASN A 10 -0.86 0.93 10.05
C ASN A 10 0.04 1.15 8.83
N SER A 11 -0.08 2.29 8.15
CA SER A 11 0.83 2.64 7.05
C SER A 11 2.27 2.89 7.50
N PHE A 12 2.47 3.39 8.73
CA PHE A 12 3.79 3.54 9.33
C PHE A 12 4.40 2.17 9.65
N VAL A 13 3.63 1.30 10.31
CA VAL A 13 4.03 -0.07 10.63
C VAL A 13 4.39 -0.84 9.35
N LEU A 14 3.56 -0.74 8.31
CA LEU A 14 3.84 -1.32 7.00
C LEU A 14 5.17 -0.82 6.42
N SER A 15 5.44 0.48 6.50
CA SER A 15 6.68 1.05 5.97
C SER A 15 7.92 0.51 6.68
N GLY A 16 7.86 0.33 8.00
CA GLY A 16 8.93 -0.32 8.76
C GLY A 16 9.15 -1.78 8.34
N ARG A 17 8.07 -2.55 8.19
CA ARG A 17 8.13 -3.96 7.75
C ARG A 17 8.70 -4.09 6.33
N ILE A 18 8.26 -3.25 5.40
CA ILE A 18 8.76 -3.21 4.03
C ILE A 18 10.26 -2.85 3.99
N PHE A 19 10.70 -1.93 4.85
CA PHE A 19 12.12 -1.61 4.95
C PHE A 19 12.94 -2.82 5.44
N THR A 20 12.45 -3.55 6.44
CA THR A 20 13.08 -4.80 6.89
C THR A 20 13.17 -5.83 5.77
N LEU A 21 12.08 -6.03 5.01
CA LEU A 21 12.06 -6.94 3.86
C LEU A 21 13.01 -6.47 2.75
N PHE A 22 13.08 -5.16 2.49
CA PHE A 22 14.03 -4.56 1.55
C PHE A 22 15.47 -4.92 1.93
N CYS A 23 15.84 -4.77 3.21
CA CYS A 23 17.18 -5.11 3.68
C CYS A 23 17.50 -6.60 3.52
N GLN A 24 16.52 -7.49 3.69
CA GLN A 24 16.69 -8.93 3.46
C GLN A 24 16.90 -9.25 1.98
N LEU A 25 16.03 -8.74 1.11
CA LEU A 25 16.15 -8.93 -0.34
C LEU A 25 17.46 -8.38 -0.90
N ALA A 26 17.94 -7.25 -0.37
CA ALA A 26 19.23 -6.68 -0.75
C ALA A 26 20.40 -7.61 -0.40
N LYS A 27 20.36 -8.29 0.76
CA LYS A 27 21.38 -9.27 1.17
C LYS A 27 21.36 -10.54 0.31
N GLU A 28 20.20 -10.92 -0.21
CA GLU A 28 20.00 -12.06 -1.11
C GLU A 28 20.31 -11.74 -2.58
N ASN A 29 20.91 -10.58 -2.88
CA ASN A 29 21.14 -10.07 -4.24
C ASN A 29 19.86 -9.90 -5.09
N ASN A 30 18.70 -9.77 -4.45
CA ASN A 30 17.41 -9.56 -5.11
C ASN A 30 17.05 -8.05 -5.15
N SER A 31 17.97 -7.24 -5.68
CA SER A 31 17.91 -5.78 -5.64
C SER A 31 16.77 -5.18 -6.49
N ASP A 32 16.43 -5.83 -7.62
CA ASP A 32 15.32 -5.42 -8.47
C ASP A 32 13.98 -5.50 -7.71
N MET A 33 13.73 -6.61 -7.02
CA MET A 33 12.51 -6.79 -6.23
C MET A 33 12.49 -5.87 -5.00
N ALA A 34 13.64 -5.69 -4.34
CA ALA A 34 13.80 -4.74 -3.24
C ALA A 34 13.42 -3.30 -3.68
N SER A 35 13.89 -2.87 -4.86
CA SER A 35 13.54 -1.57 -5.43
C SER A 35 12.05 -1.43 -5.71
N LYS A 36 11.42 -2.47 -6.29
CA LYS A 36 9.99 -2.49 -6.64
C LYS A 36 9.08 -2.37 -5.42
N ILE A 37 9.37 -3.09 -4.32
CA ILE A 37 8.55 -2.98 -3.10
C ILE A 37 8.69 -1.60 -2.45
N MET A 38 9.89 -1.01 -2.42
CA MET A 38 10.10 0.33 -1.85
C MET A 38 9.39 1.41 -2.67
N LYS A 39 9.55 1.38 -4.00
CA LYS A 39 8.89 2.34 -4.91
C LYS A 39 7.37 2.27 -4.82
N SER A 40 6.81 1.09 -4.58
CA SER A 40 5.35 0.91 -4.46
C SER A 40 4.85 1.26 -3.05
N ASN A 41 5.68 1.13 -2.01
CA ASN A 41 5.31 1.45 -0.63
C ASN A 41 5.29 2.96 -0.34
N MET A 42 6.33 3.70 -0.76
CA MET A 42 6.46 5.13 -0.42
C MET A 42 5.24 5.98 -0.78
N PRO A 43 4.59 5.82 -1.96
CA PRO A 43 3.44 6.63 -2.31
C PRO A 43 2.20 6.33 -1.47
N ILE A 44 2.07 5.14 -0.86
CA ILE A 44 0.90 4.78 -0.04
C ILE A 44 0.76 5.76 1.11
N ARG A 45 1.84 5.96 1.88
CA ARG A 45 1.84 6.91 3.00
C ARG A 45 1.61 8.34 2.54
N LYS A 46 2.31 8.77 1.49
CA LYS A 46 2.16 10.11 0.91
C LYS A 46 0.70 10.43 0.60
N TYR A 47 -0.02 9.51 -0.02
CA TYR A 47 -1.43 9.72 -0.37
C TYR A 47 -2.38 9.59 0.82
N ILE A 48 -2.04 8.80 1.84
CA ILE A 48 -2.78 8.79 3.11
C ILE A 48 -2.63 10.15 3.80
N ASP A 49 -1.43 10.73 3.85
CA ASP A 49 -1.20 12.05 4.45
C ASP A 49 -1.92 13.15 3.67
N TYR A 50 -1.96 13.06 2.33
CA TYR A 50 -2.74 13.99 1.50
C TYR A 50 -4.26 13.83 1.70
N ALA A 51 -4.75 12.60 1.84
CA ALA A 51 -6.15 12.38 2.19
C ALA A 51 -6.46 12.99 3.56
N ALA A 52 -5.56 12.87 4.55
CA ALA A 52 -5.74 13.46 5.86
C ALA A 52 -5.80 15.00 5.84
N ALA A 53 -5.09 15.63 4.90
CA ALA A 53 -5.05 17.08 4.72
C ALA A 53 -6.09 17.61 3.69
N ALA A 54 -6.91 16.73 3.09
CA ALA A 54 -7.84 17.12 2.03
C ALA A 54 -8.88 18.13 2.54
N ALA A 55 -9.11 19.19 1.77
CA ALA A 55 -10.11 20.21 2.11
C ALA A 55 -11.51 19.80 1.65
N THR A 56 -11.59 18.96 0.61
CA THR A 56 -12.85 18.50 0.03
C THR A 56 -12.98 16.98 0.07
N LYS A 57 -14.24 16.51 0.06
CA LYS A 57 -14.56 15.09 -0.09
C LYS A 57 -14.00 14.49 -1.39
N SER A 58 -13.99 15.25 -2.48
CA SER A 58 -13.48 14.79 -3.77
C SER A 58 -11.98 14.53 -3.71
N GLU A 59 -11.21 15.47 -3.18
CA GLU A 59 -9.76 15.33 -2.99
C GLU A 59 -9.43 14.16 -2.05
N TYR A 60 -10.20 14.03 -0.95
CA TYR A 60 -10.06 12.90 -0.03
C TYR A 60 -10.20 11.57 -0.76
N SER A 61 -11.29 11.37 -1.51
CA SER A 61 -11.54 10.14 -2.25
C SER A 61 -10.49 9.88 -3.33
N GLU A 62 -10.02 10.91 -4.03
CA GLU A 62 -8.95 10.78 -5.03
C GLU A 62 -7.64 10.31 -4.40
N HIS A 63 -7.25 10.89 -3.26
CA HIS A 63 -6.04 10.49 -2.56
C HIS A 63 -6.15 9.08 -1.96
N VAL A 64 -7.30 8.70 -1.40
CA VAL A 64 -7.56 7.32 -0.95
C VAL A 64 -7.46 6.33 -2.13
N ALA A 65 -8.03 6.66 -3.30
CA ALA A 65 -7.93 5.80 -4.48
C ALA A 65 -6.48 5.63 -4.95
N LYS A 66 -5.67 6.71 -4.93
CA LYS A 66 -4.23 6.62 -5.25
C LYS A 66 -3.47 5.78 -4.23
N ALA A 67 -3.75 5.91 -2.93
CA ALA A 67 -3.16 5.07 -1.90
C ALA A 67 -3.50 3.58 -2.12
N LEU A 68 -4.77 3.29 -2.41
CA LEU A 68 -5.24 1.92 -2.68
C LEU A 68 -4.58 1.32 -3.92
N GLN A 69 -4.46 2.08 -5.01
CA GLN A 69 -3.79 1.62 -6.23
C GLN A 69 -2.34 1.22 -5.95
N ASN A 70 -1.59 2.02 -5.18
CA ASN A 70 -0.21 1.69 -4.79
C ASN A 70 -0.15 0.49 -3.85
N ALA A 71 -1.12 0.34 -2.94
CA ALA A 71 -1.23 -0.82 -2.07
C ALA A 71 -1.45 -2.13 -2.85
N ILE A 72 -2.30 -2.10 -3.88
CA ILE A 72 -2.52 -3.25 -4.78
C ILE A 72 -1.24 -3.57 -5.57
N THR A 73 -0.55 -2.57 -6.09
CA THR A 73 0.74 -2.77 -6.78
C THR A 73 1.79 -3.36 -5.84
N LEU A 74 1.88 -2.89 -4.59
CA LEU A 74 2.77 -3.47 -3.59
C LEU A 74 2.40 -4.93 -3.30
N ARG A 75 1.10 -5.25 -3.20
CA ARG A 75 0.60 -6.61 -2.96
C ARG A 75 1.01 -7.57 -4.05
N TYR A 76 0.98 -7.12 -5.32
CA TYR A 76 1.47 -7.88 -6.46
C TYR A 76 2.95 -8.24 -6.30
N TRP A 77 3.81 -7.28 -5.96
CA TRP A 77 5.24 -7.55 -5.77
C TRP A 77 5.52 -8.50 -4.60
N LEU A 78 4.80 -8.33 -3.48
CA LEU A 78 4.89 -9.27 -2.36
C LEU A 78 4.47 -10.68 -2.78
N LYS A 79 3.44 -10.83 -3.63
CA LYS A 79 3.06 -12.14 -4.18
C LYS A 79 4.18 -12.74 -5.03
N CYS A 80 4.84 -11.94 -5.87
CA CYS A 80 5.98 -12.40 -6.66
C CYS A 80 7.15 -12.87 -5.78
N ILE A 81 7.39 -12.21 -4.64
CA ILE A 81 8.39 -12.64 -3.64
C ILE A 81 7.98 -13.99 -3.04
N GLN A 82 6.75 -14.11 -2.55
CA GLN A 82 6.21 -15.35 -1.97
C GLN A 82 6.28 -16.55 -2.92
N MET A 83 6.17 -16.32 -4.23
CA MET A 83 6.24 -17.39 -5.24
C MET A 83 7.68 -17.82 -5.57
N LYS A 84 8.67 -16.95 -5.37
CA LYS A 84 10.08 -17.22 -5.69
C LYS A 84 10.90 -17.70 -4.50
N ASN A 85 10.57 -17.19 -3.31
CA ASN A 85 11.29 -17.51 -2.08
C ASN A 85 10.38 -18.38 -1.21
N ILE A 86 10.87 -19.58 -0.85
CA ILE A 86 10.20 -20.47 0.10
C ILE A 86 10.13 -19.74 1.45
N VAL A 87 8.96 -19.18 1.74
CA VAL A 87 8.51 -18.67 3.05
C VAL A 87 9.51 -17.73 3.73
N CYS A 88 9.40 -16.43 3.43
CA CYS A 88 10.06 -15.38 4.20
C CYS A 88 9.05 -14.83 5.23
N PRO A 89 9.20 -15.07 6.54
CA PRO A 89 8.26 -14.58 7.56
C PRO A 89 8.04 -13.06 7.50
N ALA A 90 9.09 -12.29 7.20
CA ALA A 90 8.97 -10.84 7.02
C ALA A 90 8.06 -10.46 5.83
N CYS A 91 8.03 -11.28 4.78
CA CYS A 91 7.12 -11.07 3.65
C CYS A 91 5.66 -11.36 4.04
N GLU A 92 5.42 -12.40 4.83
CA GLU A 92 4.08 -12.72 5.33
C GLU A 92 3.53 -11.61 6.21
N GLU A 93 4.34 -11.12 7.15
CA GLU A 93 4.01 -9.98 7.99
C GLU A 93 3.68 -8.71 7.17
N CYS A 94 4.42 -8.46 6.09
CA CYS A 94 4.12 -7.37 5.17
C CYS A 94 2.77 -7.56 4.48
N VAL A 95 2.48 -8.79 4.03
CA VAL A 95 1.22 -9.13 3.34
C VAL A 95 0.03 -8.97 4.27
N GLU A 96 0.12 -9.44 5.51
CA GLU A 96 -0.96 -9.30 6.49
C GLU A 96 -1.27 -7.84 6.80
N THR A 97 -0.24 -7.05 7.12
CA THR A 97 -0.41 -5.60 7.39
C THR A 97 -0.96 -4.87 6.17
N LEU A 98 -0.46 -5.19 4.97
CA LEU A 98 -0.93 -4.56 3.74
C LEU A 98 -2.38 -4.92 3.42
N ASN A 99 -2.79 -6.18 3.57
CA ASN A 99 -4.17 -6.58 3.35
C ASN A 99 -5.11 -5.88 4.35
N HIS A 100 -4.68 -5.75 5.61
CA HIS A 100 -5.44 -5.00 6.61
C HIS A 100 -5.60 -3.52 6.19
N LEU A 101 -4.50 -2.87 5.76
CA LEU A 101 -4.53 -1.49 5.29
C LEU A 101 -5.42 -1.32 4.05
N ILE A 102 -5.37 -2.25 3.09
CA ILE A 102 -6.24 -2.27 1.90
C ILE A 102 -7.72 -2.31 2.34
N ASN A 103 -8.06 -3.19 3.28
CA ASN A 103 -9.44 -3.29 3.77
C ASN A 103 -9.90 -1.99 4.44
N GLN A 104 -9.03 -1.33 5.21
CA GLN A 104 -9.33 -0.02 5.81
C GLN A 104 -9.54 1.07 4.74
N LEU A 105 -8.67 1.13 3.73
CA LEU A 105 -8.77 2.08 2.62
C LEU A 105 -10.04 1.86 1.79
N ILE A 106 -10.39 0.60 1.51
CA ILE A 106 -11.63 0.24 0.83
C ILE A 106 -12.83 0.65 1.66
N SER A 107 -12.84 0.38 2.97
CA SER A 107 -13.94 0.78 3.86
C SER A 107 -14.12 2.31 3.89
N CYS A 108 -13.01 3.07 3.90
CA CYS A 108 -13.04 4.52 3.84
C CYS A 108 -13.52 5.05 2.48
N GLY A 109 -13.09 4.43 1.38
CA GLY A 109 -13.49 4.82 0.02
C GLY A 109 -14.91 4.40 -0.36
N MET A 110 -15.34 3.20 0.03
CA MET A 110 -16.66 2.64 -0.30
C MET A 110 -17.80 3.30 0.46
N ARG A 111 -17.55 3.83 1.67
CA ARG A 111 -18.53 4.69 2.35
C ARG A 111 -18.79 6.00 1.59
N GLN A 112 -18.01 6.32 0.55
CA GLN A 112 -18.02 7.63 -0.10
C GLN A 112 -17.83 7.63 -1.64
N ASP A 113 -18.23 6.56 -2.37
CA ASP A 113 -18.26 6.45 -3.85
C ASP A 113 -16.88 6.34 -4.58
N VAL A 114 -16.11 5.28 -4.32
CA VAL A 114 -14.81 5.02 -5.02
C VAL A 114 -14.92 4.03 -6.20
N THR A 115 -16.08 3.44 -6.45
CA THR A 115 -16.28 2.42 -7.50
C THR A 115 -16.07 2.94 -8.93
N LYS A 116 -16.06 4.27 -9.16
CA LYS A 116 -15.88 4.85 -10.49
C LYS A 116 -14.42 5.03 -10.94
N VAL A 117 -13.45 5.00 -10.02
CA VAL A 117 -12.03 5.34 -10.35
C VAL A 117 -11.22 4.11 -10.76
N LEU A 118 -11.60 2.90 -10.33
CA LEU A 118 -10.83 1.68 -10.58
C LEU A 118 -11.13 0.99 -11.93
N LEU A 119 -12.08 1.50 -12.73
CA LEU A 119 -12.54 0.90 -13.99
C LEU A 119 -12.25 1.74 -15.24
N GLN A 120 -11.52 2.84 -15.14
CA GLN A 120 -11.09 3.56 -16.34
C GLN A 120 -9.86 2.86 -16.94
N PRO A 121 -9.94 2.31 -18.17
CA PRO A 121 -8.74 1.87 -18.86
C PRO A 121 -7.88 3.12 -19.11
N GLN A 122 -6.60 3.06 -18.74
CA GLN A 122 -5.64 4.06 -19.17
C GLN A 122 -5.45 3.90 -20.69
N LEU A 123 -6.27 4.61 -21.46
CA LEU A 123 -6.05 4.86 -22.87
C LEU A 123 -5.04 6.01 -22.96
N ASN A 124 -3.77 5.63 -23.13
CA ASN A 124 -2.79 6.45 -23.83
C ASN A 124 -2.65 5.90 -25.25
#